data_AF-A0A2S1XPI1-F1
#
_entry.id   AF-A0A2S1XPI1-F1
#
_cell.length_a   1.000
_cell.length_b   1.000
_cell.length_c   1.000
_cell.angle_alpha   90.00
_cell.angle_beta   90.00
_cell.angle_gamma   90.00
#
_symmetry.space_group_name_H-M   'P 1'
#
loop_
_entity.id
_entity.type
_entity.pdbx_description
1 polymer ?
#
loop_
_entity_poly.entity_id
_entity_poly.type
_entity_poly.pdbx_seq_one_letter_code
_entity_poly.pdbx_strand_id
1 'polypeptide(L)'
;MLLIPCVTMLAACQTTYAQRPIRMAPAAMQYFADWAAIPHAKAFAVSENGRAVGIVYCPEFGGCAGPSESTAISICEANSKGVPCLIYGVDGRPVLDDPKLQAYLETHKGDRSKIR
;
A
#
# COMPACT_ATOMS: atom_id res chain seq x y z
N MET A 1 -36.76 14.20 -31.47
CA MET A 1 -35.37 13.71 -31.37
C MET A 1 -34.88 14.04 -29.96
N LEU A 2 -34.87 13.05 -29.07
CA LEU A 2 -34.34 13.20 -27.70
C LEU A 2 -32.84 12.93 -27.74
N LEU A 3 -32.04 13.99 -27.51
CA LEU A 3 -30.60 13.89 -27.30
C LEU A 3 -30.38 13.25 -25.93
N ILE A 4 -29.81 12.04 -25.92
CA ILE A 4 -29.28 11.40 -24.72
C ILE A 4 -27.86 11.94 -24.53
N PRO A 5 -27.58 12.80 -23.54
CA PRO A 5 -26.21 13.10 -23.18
C PRO A 5 -25.65 11.85 -22.51
N CYS A 6 -24.84 11.09 -23.26
CA CYS A 6 -24.04 10.00 -22.72
C CYS A 6 -23.01 10.63 -21.76
N VAL A 7 -23.29 10.53 -20.46
CA VAL A 7 -22.41 10.98 -19.38
C VAL A 7 -21.08 10.24 -19.52
N THR A 8 -20.04 10.97 -19.89
CA THR A 8 -18.67 10.48 -19.89
C THR A 8 -18.28 10.21 -18.43
N MET A 9 -18.23 8.93 -18.05
CA MET A 9 -17.58 8.52 -16.80
C MET A 9 -16.09 8.86 -16.91
N LEU A 10 -15.70 10.02 -16.38
CA LEU A 10 -14.32 10.22 -15.96
C LEU A 10 -14.07 9.27 -14.79
N ALA A 11 -13.59 8.06 -15.08
CA ALA A 11 -12.94 7.22 -14.09
C ALA A 11 -11.63 7.95 -13.70
N ALA A 12 -11.74 8.92 -12.79
CA ALA A 12 -10.58 9.40 -12.06
C ALA A 12 -10.02 8.17 -11.33
N CYS A 13 -8.83 7.74 -11.72
CA CYS A 13 -8.07 6.70 -11.03
C CYS A 13 -7.66 7.30 -9.67
N GLN A 14 -8.62 7.34 -8.73
CA GLN A 14 -8.42 7.87 -7.40
C GLN A 14 -7.72 6.80 -6.58
N THR A 15 -6.51 7.11 -6.11
CA THR A 15 -5.83 6.32 -5.09
C THR A 15 -6.77 6.14 -3.91
N THR A 16 -7.07 4.88 -3.57
CA THR A 16 -7.98 4.57 -2.47
C THR A 16 -7.18 4.18 -1.23
N TYR A 17 -7.43 4.88 -0.13
CA TYR A 17 -6.82 4.60 1.16
C TYR A 17 -7.65 3.60 1.96
N ALA A 18 -6.97 2.77 2.75
CA ALA A 18 -7.66 1.89 3.68
C ALA A 18 -8.46 2.71 4.68
N GLN A 19 -9.74 2.37 4.84
CA GLN A 19 -10.64 3.05 5.78
C GLN A 19 -10.88 2.24 7.06
N ARG A 20 -10.47 0.97 7.06
CA ARG A 20 -10.62 0.05 8.19
C ARG A 20 -9.51 -1.01 8.18
N PRO A 21 -9.12 -1.53 9.35
CA PRO A 21 -8.18 -2.64 9.43
C PRO A 21 -8.70 -3.88 8.69
N ILE A 22 -7.78 -4.65 8.11
CA ILE A 22 -8.06 -5.97 7.54
C ILE A 22 -7.18 -7.02 8.18
N ARG A 23 -7.58 -8.28 8.04
CA ARG A 23 -6.70 -9.39 8.39
C ARG A 23 -5.65 -9.57 7.31
N MET A 24 -4.47 -8.98 7.51
CA MET A 24 -3.30 -9.23 6.66
C MET A 24 -2.78 -10.66 6.87
N ALA A 25 -2.36 -11.31 5.78
CA ALA A 25 -1.62 -12.55 5.86
C ALA A 25 -0.25 -12.31 6.56
N PRO A 26 0.34 -13.32 7.23
CA PRO A 26 1.62 -13.16 7.91
C PRO A 26 2.72 -12.59 7.01
N ALA A 27 2.79 -13.02 5.75
CA ALA A 27 3.75 -12.48 4.79
C ALA A 27 3.52 -10.99 4.50
N ALA A 28 2.27 -10.54 4.37
CA ALA A 28 1.95 -9.13 4.15
C ALA A 28 2.31 -8.27 5.37
N MET A 29 2.12 -8.78 6.59
CA MET A 29 2.57 -8.10 7.82
C MET A 29 4.09 -7.97 7.87
N GLN A 30 4.83 -9.03 7.51
CA GLN A 30 6.28 -8.97 7.42
C GLN A 30 6.74 -7.95 6.37
N TYR A 31 6.16 -7.97 5.17
CA TYR A 31 6.48 -7.00 4.13
C TYR A 31 6.17 -5.55 4.56
N PHE A 32 5.11 -5.33 5.33
CA PHE A 32 4.81 -4.02 5.89
C PHE A 32 5.92 -3.59 6.85
N ALA A 33 6.32 -4.47 7.77
CA ALA A 33 7.39 -4.18 8.72
C ALA A 33 8.72 -3.88 8.03
N ASP A 34 9.09 -4.69 7.04
CA ASP A 34 10.29 -4.51 6.24
C ASP A 34 10.24 -3.16 5.52
N TRP A 35 9.12 -2.85 4.84
CA TRP A 35 8.92 -1.58 4.15
C TRP A 35 9.02 -0.39 5.11
N ALA A 36 8.36 -0.44 6.27
CA ALA A 36 8.38 0.65 7.26
C ALA A 36 9.78 0.89 7.84
N ALA A 37 10.66 -0.11 7.80
CA ALA A 37 12.05 0.00 8.22
C ALA A 37 12.99 0.57 7.14
N ILE A 38 12.57 0.61 5.86
CA ILE A 38 13.38 1.14 4.76
C ILE A 38 13.47 2.67 4.89
N PRO A 39 14.69 3.25 4.88
CA PRO A 39 14.86 4.69 4.75
C PRO A 39 14.15 5.19 3.49
N HIS A 40 13.32 6.22 3.62
CA HIS A 40 12.55 6.79 2.50
C HIS A 40 11.53 5.82 1.87
N ALA A 41 10.97 4.91 2.68
CA ALA A 41 9.72 4.23 2.37
C ALA A 41 8.63 5.25 1.96
N LYS A 42 7.88 4.98 0.88
CA LYS A 42 6.91 5.93 0.33
C LYS A 42 5.47 5.47 0.38
N ALA A 43 5.16 4.31 -0.19
CA ALA A 43 3.80 3.82 -0.21
C ALA A 43 3.76 2.31 -0.08
N PHE A 44 2.74 1.83 0.64
CA PHE A 44 2.46 0.42 0.82
C PHE A 44 0.98 0.15 0.58
N ALA A 45 0.69 -0.67 -0.43
CA ALA A 45 -0.66 -1.10 -0.78
C ALA A 45 -0.86 -2.56 -0.42
N VAL A 46 -2.09 -2.93 -0.03
CA VAL A 46 -2.48 -4.31 0.26
C VAL A 46 -3.83 -4.60 -0.38
N SER A 47 -4.00 -5.79 -0.93
CA SER A 47 -5.30 -6.25 -1.42
C SER A 47 -6.30 -6.38 -0.27
N GLU A 48 -7.59 -6.19 -0.54
CA GLU A 48 -8.63 -6.24 0.52
C GLU A 48 -8.69 -7.58 1.26
N ASN A 49 -8.26 -8.67 0.63
CA ASN A 49 -8.15 -9.99 1.25
C ASN A 49 -6.84 -10.20 2.05
N GLY A 50 -5.95 -9.21 2.08
CA GLY A 50 -4.73 -9.18 2.89
C GLY A 50 -3.56 -9.98 2.33
N ARG A 51 -3.56 -10.37 1.04
CA ARG A 51 -2.61 -11.37 0.49
C ARG A 51 -1.60 -10.80 -0.50
N ALA A 52 -2.00 -9.87 -1.36
CA ALA A 52 -1.10 -9.21 -2.31
C ALA A 52 -0.67 -7.86 -1.75
N VAL A 53 0.56 -7.47 -2.09
CA VAL A 53 1.16 -6.22 -1.63
C VAL A 53 1.80 -5.48 -2.78
N GLY A 54 1.86 -4.16 -2.66
CA GLY A 54 2.63 -3.29 -3.54
C GLY A 54 3.48 -2.35 -2.70
N ILE A 55 4.76 -2.27 -3.00
CA ILE A 55 5.77 -1.61 -2.16
C ILE A 55 6.50 -0.58 -3.01
N VAL A 56 6.58 0.66 -2.52
CA VAL A 56 7.37 1.73 -3.12
C VAL A 56 8.24 2.37 -2.05
N TYR A 57 9.53 2.48 -2.34
CA TYR A 57 10.53 3.22 -1.56
C TYR A 57 11.48 3.93 -2.53
N CYS A 58 12.11 5.01 -2.08
CA CYS A 58 13.14 5.69 -2.87
C CYS A 58 14.53 5.30 -2.33
N PRO A 59 15.50 4.96 -3.19
CA PRO A 59 16.86 4.66 -2.73
C PRO A 59 17.59 5.90 -2.17
N GLU A 60 17.18 7.12 -2.54
CA GLU A 60 17.77 8.37 -2.06
C GLU A 60 16.68 9.39 -1.66
N PHE A 61 17.03 10.36 -0.80
CA PHE A 61 16.12 11.43 -0.37
C PHE A 61 15.66 12.26 -1.57
N GLY A 62 14.36 12.21 -1.89
CA GLY A 62 13.79 12.90 -3.06
C GLY A 62 13.80 12.09 -4.37
N GLY A 63 14.27 10.83 -4.34
CA GLY A 63 14.47 10.02 -5.55
C GLY A 63 13.23 9.41 -6.20
N CYS A 64 12.04 9.51 -5.59
CA CYS A 64 10.82 9.03 -6.25
C CYS A 64 10.28 10.11 -7.19
N ALA A 65 10.57 9.96 -8.48
CA ALA A 65 9.92 10.73 -9.53
C ALA A 65 8.52 10.14 -9.83
N GLY A 66 7.50 10.59 -9.11
CA GLY A 66 6.09 10.27 -9.43
C GLY A 66 5.20 9.88 -8.26
N PRO A 67 3.91 9.62 -8.53
CA PRO A 67 2.89 9.34 -7.52
C PRO A 67 3.08 7.93 -6.93
N SER A 68 3.73 7.87 -5.77
CA SER A 68 4.15 6.61 -5.14
C SER A 68 2.95 5.73 -4.76
N GLU A 69 1.84 6.32 -4.32
CA GLU A 69 0.65 5.57 -3.92
C GLU A 69 -0.04 4.89 -5.10
N SER A 70 -0.23 5.58 -6.22
CA SER A 70 -0.81 4.94 -7.42
C SER A 70 0.10 3.82 -7.94
N THR A 71 1.42 4.00 -7.88
CA THR A 71 2.38 2.93 -8.26
C THR A 71 2.27 1.73 -7.32
N ALA A 72 2.16 1.95 -6.01
CA ALA A 72 1.95 0.87 -5.05
C ALA A 72 0.64 0.11 -5.31
N ILE A 73 -0.46 0.82 -5.61
CA ILE A 73 -1.73 0.18 -6.01
C ILE A 73 -1.53 -0.67 -7.26
N SER A 74 -0.93 -0.14 -8.33
CA SER A 74 -0.73 -0.89 -9.58
C SER A 74 0.11 -2.16 -9.37
N ILE A 75 1.18 -2.08 -8.56
CA ILE A 75 1.99 -3.27 -8.22
C ILE A 75 1.16 -4.30 -7.45
N CYS A 76 0.37 -3.86 -6.47
CA CYS A 76 -0.50 -4.73 -5.70
C CYS A 76 -1.54 -5.41 -6.60
N GLU A 77 -2.22 -4.64 -7.45
CA GLU A 77 -3.29 -5.11 -8.33
C GLU A 77 -2.77 -6.14 -9.34
N ALA A 78 -1.58 -5.93 -9.89
CA ALA A 78 -0.91 -6.89 -10.79
C ALA A 78 -0.72 -8.27 -10.15
N ASN A 79 -0.59 -8.33 -8.81
CA ASN A 79 -0.40 -9.57 -8.05
C ASN A 79 -1.70 -10.07 -7.36
N SER A 80 -2.74 -9.24 -7.34
CA SER A 80 -3.97 -9.46 -6.56
C SER A 80 -4.93 -10.50 -7.13
N LYS A 81 -4.80 -10.81 -8.43
CA LYS A 81 -5.75 -11.64 -9.20
C LYS A 81 -7.17 -11.05 -9.20
N GLY A 82 -7.29 -9.73 -9.38
CA GLY A 82 -8.57 -9.02 -9.49
C GLY A 82 -9.18 -8.61 -8.15
N VAL A 83 -8.42 -8.71 -7.04
CA VAL A 83 -8.86 -8.23 -5.74
C VAL A 83 -8.41 -6.77 -5.58
N PRO A 84 -9.32 -5.82 -5.28
CA PRO A 84 -8.95 -4.41 -5.13
C PRO A 84 -7.83 -4.21 -4.10
N CYS A 85 -6.98 -3.22 -4.35
CA CYS A 85 -5.89 -2.84 -3.46
C CYS A 85 -6.09 -1.45 -2.88
N LEU A 86 -5.71 -1.29 -1.61
CA LEU A 86 -5.84 -0.05 -0.85
C LEU A 86 -4.49 0.34 -0.24
N ILE A 87 -4.26 1.63 -0.06
CA ILE A 87 -3.08 2.13 0.65
C ILE A 87 -3.22 1.91 2.15
N TYR A 88 -2.28 1.18 2.74
CA TYR A 88 -2.19 0.93 4.18
C TYR A 88 -1.03 1.68 4.84
N GLY A 89 -0.06 2.16 4.07
CA GLY A 89 1.06 2.92 4.60
C GLY A 89 1.56 4.00 3.66
N VAL A 90 1.96 5.13 4.23
CA VAL A 90 2.60 6.27 3.55
C VAL A 90 3.79 6.76 4.38
N ASP A 91 4.89 7.09 3.71
CA ASP A 91 6.12 7.64 4.34
C ASP A 91 6.61 6.82 5.55
N GLY A 92 6.60 5.49 5.42
CA GLY A 92 7.04 4.55 6.47
C GLY A 92 6.09 4.44 7.67
N ARG A 93 4.87 4.98 7.57
CA ARG A 93 3.88 4.95 8.65
C ARG A 93 2.58 4.30 8.19
N PRO A 94 1.88 3.60 9.09
CA PRO A 94 0.54 3.11 8.80
C PRO A 94 -0.46 4.27 8.68
N VAL A 95 -1.42 4.13 7.76
CA VAL A 95 -2.53 5.08 7.56
C VAL A 95 -3.60 4.91 8.63
N LEU A 96 -3.76 3.69 9.15
CA LEU A 96 -4.77 3.33 10.14
C LEU A 96 -4.12 2.94 11.47
N ASP A 97 -4.86 3.17 12.54
CA ASP A 97 -4.54 2.60 13.85
C ASP A 97 -5.10 1.16 13.95
N ASP A 98 -4.28 0.18 13.56
CA ASP A 98 -4.56 -1.24 13.72
C ASP A 98 -3.71 -1.83 14.86
N PRO A 99 -4.30 -2.13 16.04
CA PRO A 99 -3.57 -2.66 17.18
C PRO A 99 -2.76 -3.93 16.89
N LYS A 100 -3.22 -4.77 15.95
CA LYS A 100 -2.49 -6.00 15.59
C LYS A 100 -1.25 -5.69 14.77
N LEU A 101 -1.38 -4.79 13.80
CA LEU A 101 -0.25 -4.31 13.01
C LEU A 101 0.76 -3.58 13.91
N GLN A 102 0.28 -2.73 14.82
CA GLN A 102 1.15 -2.03 15.77
C GLN A 102 1.92 -3.01 16.68
N ALA A 103 1.23 -3.99 17.25
CA ALA A 103 1.89 -5.03 18.05
C ALA A 103 2.91 -5.83 17.24
N TYR A 104 2.62 -6.09 15.96
CA TYR A 104 3.56 -6.76 15.05
C TYR A 104 4.80 -5.89 14.77
N LEU A 105 4.60 -4.60 14.47
CA LEU A 105 5.69 -3.66 14.22
C LEU A 105 6.61 -3.50 15.43
N GLU A 106 6.06 -3.39 16.64
CA GLU A 106 6.87 -3.26 17.86
C GLU A 106 7.66 -4.53 18.18
N THR A 107 7.12 -5.71 17.88
CA THR A 107 7.85 -6.97 18.08
C THR A 107 8.97 -7.21 17.05
N HIS A 108 8.90 -6.57 15.88
CA HIS A 108 9.88 -6.74 14.79
C HIS A 108 10.74 -5.48 14.58
N LYS A 109 10.65 -4.50 15.48
CA LYS A 109 11.38 -3.24 15.43
C LYS A 109 12.88 -3.49 15.57
N GLY A 110 13.64 -3.19 14.52
CA GLY A 110 15.10 -3.32 14.53
C GLY A 110 15.65 -4.65 13.98
N ASP A 111 14.81 -5.58 13.52
CA ASP A 111 15.27 -6.74 12.75
C ASP A 111 15.67 -6.32 11.33
N ARG A 112 16.85 -5.71 11.21
CA ARG A 112 17.45 -5.31 9.92
C ARG A 112 18.14 -6.48 9.22
N SER A 113 18.05 -7.70 9.76
CA SER A 113 18.84 -8.86 9.34
C SER A 113 18.50 -9.38 7.94
N LYS A 114 17.41 -8.90 7.34
CA LYS A 114 16.87 -9.39 6.06
C LYS A 114 16.69 -8.32 4.99
N ILE A 115 17.08 -7.07 5.25
CA ILE A 115 17.13 -6.03 4.22
C ILE A 115 18.38 -6.32 3.37
N ARG A 116 18.22 -7.14 2.33
CA ARG A 116 19.27 -7.52 1.39
C ARG A 116 18.86 -7.19 -0.03
#